data_AF-A0A2I2KNK6-F1
#
_entry.id   AF-A0A2I2KNK6-F1
#
_cell.length_a   1.000
_cell.length_b   1.000
_cell.length_c   1.000
_cell.angle_alpha   90.00
_cell.angle_beta   90.00
_cell.angle_gamma   90.00
#
_symmetry.space_group_name_H-M   'P 1'
#
loop_
_entity.id
_entity.type
_entity.pdbx_description
1 polymer ?
#
loop_
_entity_poly.entity_id
_entity_poly.type
_entity_poly.pdbx_seq_one_letter_code
_entity_poly.pdbx_strand_id
1 'polypeptide(L)'
;MAREEWEATRRRMVALQEELDWQVYRQYGLMAEELTLPMGEVPEVRLGERAFEIVLARKIAAGEETSEWFKRHGSTPITELPEHWSPEYRALVEKRIAVMEADRNIGLIERPEYKRRWATEGWDKLQDTALRDWLLDRLEAREFWFADVDGMMQPRLWTTGRLADELAGDADFVSVAEIYRPGEDLAKVVAGLVENEHVPFLAALRYKDSGLAKRADWEDVWDQQRAEDAETDPEAAKRIRDAIPVPPKYAQADFRKPSYWRARGKLDVPKERFISYPPAGPDNDPTLLIGWAGWDHREQAQALATLIVERQDNDGWDAERLTPILAGLREVMPWVRQWHNDVDPLYDGSPAEVYDAFLAETMGRHALTADTLTGWRPPAATRGRAARPRR
;
A
#
# COMPACT_ATOMS: atom_id res chain seq x y z
N MET A 1 19.12 -17.61 -9.85
CA MET A 1 19.20 -17.96 -8.42
C MET A 1 17.87 -17.83 -7.70
N ALA A 2 17.37 -16.63 -7.36
CA ALA A 2 16.15 -16.51 -6.53
C ALA A 2 14.88 -17.15 -7.15
N ARG A 3 14.67 -16.98 -8.47
CA ARG A 3 13.56 -17.65 -9.18
C ARG A 3 13.66 -19.16 -9.13
N GLU A 4 14.85 -19.69 -9.39
CA GLU A 4 15.12 -21.14 -9.40
C GLU A 4 14.91 -21.73 -8.00
N GLU A 5 15.36 -21.03 -6.95
CA GLU A 5 15.15 -21.43 -5.56
C GLU A 5 13.67 -21.39 -5.16
N TRP A 6 12.92 -20.38 -5.60
CA TRP A 6 11.47 -20.33 -5.39
C TRP A 6 10.75 -21.46 -6.12
N GLU A 7 11.10 -21.73 -7.38
CA GLU A 7 10.54 -22.83 -8.15
C GLU A 7 10.87 -24.19 -7.51
N ALA A 8 12.13 -24.41 -7.10
CA ALA A 8 12.59 -25.62 -6.43
C ALA A 8 11.88 -25.84 -5.09
N THR A 9 11.85 -24.80 -4.24
CA THR A 9 11.14 -24.83 -2.94
C THR A 9 9.67 -25.16 -3.15
N ARG A 10 9.03 -24.54 -4.15
CA ARG A 10 7.62 -24.81 -4.44
C ARG A 10 7.40 -26.26 -4.90
N ARG A 11 8.24 -26.78 -5.80
CA ARG A 11 8.15 -28.19 -6.24
C ARG A 11 8.38 -29.16 -5.09
N ARG A 12 9.26 -28.80 -4.17
CA ARG A 12 9.51 -29.56 -2.95
C ARG A 12 8.31 -29.56 -2.00
N MET A 13 7.68 -28.41 -1.79
CA MET A 13 6.47 -28.33 -0.96
C MET A 13 5.29 -29.10 -1.56
N VAL A 14 5.13 -29.08 -2.90
CA VAL A 14 4.13 -29.89 -3.62
C VAL A 14 4.36 -31.38 -3.36
N ALA A 15 5.61 -31.84 -3.51
CA ALA A 15 5.96 -33.23 -3.29
C ALA A 15 5.72 -33.67 -1.83
N LEU A 16 6.18 -32.87 -0.86
CA LEU A 16 5.98 -33.17 0.56
C LEU A 16 4.51 -33.17 0.98
N GLN A 17 3.67 -32.31 0.38
CA GLN A 17 2.23 -32.36 0.61
C GLN A 17 1.62 -33.67 0.08
N GLU A 18 2.08 -34.15 -1.08
CA GLU A 18 1.62 -35.44 -1.62
C GLU A 18 2.00 -36.58 -0.67
N GLU A 19 3.23 -36.62 -0.19
CA GLU A 19 3.65 -37.62 0.82
C GLU A 19 2.80 -37.55 2.10
N LEU A 20 2.51 -36.33 2.57
CA LEU A 20 1.67 -36.13 3.75
C LEU A 20 0.25 -36.67 3.54
N ASP A 21 -0.36 -36.43 2.37
CA ASP A 21 -1.70 -36.91 2.05
C ASP A 21 -1.74 -38.46 2.13
N TRP A 22 -0.79 -39.14 1.49
CA TRP A 22 -0.68 -40.60 1.51
C TRP A 22 -0.36 -41.15 2.91
N GLN A 23 0.48 -40.46 3.67
CA GLN A 23 0.77 -40.82 5.07
C GLN A 23 -0.50 -40.75 5.92
N VAL A 24 -1.32 -39.70 5.74
CA VAL A 24 -2.59 -39.52 6.44
C VAL A 24 -3.55 -40.64 6.10
N TYR A 25 -3.67 -41.05 4.83
CA TYR A 25 -4.55 -42.16 4.45
C TYR A 25 -4.23 -43.46 5.20
N ARG A 26 -2.94 -43.77 5.34
CA ARG A 26 -2.49 -44.91 6.14
C ARG A 26 -2.79 -44.73 7.63
N GLN A 27 -2.47 -43.58 8.21
CA GLN A 27 -2.67 -43.34 9.64
C GLN A 27 -4.15 -43.42 10.07
N TYR A 28 -5.07 -43.03 9.19
CA TYR A 28 -6.51 -43.15 9.41
C TYR A 28 -7.09 -44.51 9.02
N GLY A 29 -6.24 -45.47 8.62
CA GLY A 29 -6.66 -46.83 8.30
C GLY A 29 -7.43 -46.96 6.98
N LEU A 30 -7.33 -45.97 6.07
CA LEU A 30 -7.94 -46.06 4.74
C LEU A 30 -7.18 -47.03 3.83
N MET A 31 -5.92 -47.32 4.16
CA MET A 31 -5.07 -48.27 3.46
C MET A 31 -4.03 -48.86 4.40
N ALA A 32 -3.60 -50.10 4.13
CA ALA A 32 -2.62 -50.81 4.95
C ALA A 32 -1.17 -50.65 4.46
N GLU A 33 -0.97 -50.56 3.14
CA GLU A 33 0.35 -50.39 2.53
C GLU A 33 0.91 -48.98 2.80
N GLU A 34 2.22 -48.87 2.98
CA GLU A 34 2.91 -47.58 3.09
C GLU A 34 3.31 -47.13 1.68
N LEU A 35 2.55 -46.18 1.15
CA LEU A 35 2.81 -45.56 -0.15
C LEU A 35 3.42 -44.18 0.03
N THR A 36 4.54 -44.11 0.75
CA THR A 36 5.34 -42.89 0.94
C THR A 36 6.83 -43.20 0.88
N LEU A 37 7.65 -42.21 0.53
CA LEU A 37 9.10 -42.29 0.69
C LEU A 37 9.59 -41.49 1.91
N PRO A 38 10.76 -41.84 2.47
CA PRO A 38 11.46 -40.98 3.41
C PRO A 38 11.62 -39.58 2.83
N MET A 39 11.39 -38.53 3.64
CA MET A 39 11.38 -37.15 3.14
C MET A 39 12.61 -36.82 2.30
N GLY A 40 13.82 -37.24 2.71
CA GLY A 40 15.07 -36.99 1.99
C GLY A 40 15.18 -37.62 0.58
N GLU A 41 14.33 -38.58 0.26
CA GLU A 41 14.38 -39.36 -1.00
C GLU A 41 13.29 -38.95 -1.99
N VAL A 42 12.31 -38.17 -1.54
CA VAL A 42 11.20 -37.68 -2.36
C VAL A 42 11.75 -36.66 -3.38
N PRO A 43 11.52 -36.82 -4.70
CA PRO A 43 11.99 -35.85 -5.68
C PRO A 43 11.15 -34.56 -5.64
N GLU A 44 11.64 -33.52 -6.32
CA GLU A 44 10.80 -32.36 -6.66
C GLU A 44 9.69 -32.78 -7.64
N VAL A 45 8.45 -32.31 -7.39
CA VAL A 45 7.28 -32.63 -8.21
C VAL A 45 6.70 -31.34 -8.80
N ARG A 46 6.51 -31.30 -10.12
CA ARG A 46 5.85 -30.17 -10.79
C ARG A 46 4.33 -30.30 -10.71
N LEU A 47 3.63 -29.18 -10.91
CA LEU A 47 2.19 -29.24 -11.18
C LEU A 47 1.96 -30.02 -12.46
N GLY A 48 1.03 -30.98 -12.38
CA GLY A 48 0.71 -31.92 -13.45
C GLY A 48 1.32 -33.29 -13.20
N GLU A 49 2.36 -33.37 -12.38
CA GLU A 49 3.09 -34.60 -12.10
C GLU A 49 2.60 -35.30 -10.81
N ARG A 50 1.56 -34.81 -10.13
CA ARG A 50 0.97 -35.56 -8.99
C ARG A 50 0.13 -36.73 -9.46
N ALA A 51 0.02 -37.78 -8.65
CA ALA A 51 -0.67 -39.01 -9.00
C ALA A 51 -2.10 -38.76 -9.52
N PHE A 52 -2.88 -37.93 -8.81
CA PHE A 52 -4.24 -37.58 -9.26
C PHE A 52 -4.29 -36.72 -10.51
N GLU A 53 -3.30 -35.86 -10.75
CA GLU A 53 -3.24 -35.07 -11.97
C GLU A 53 -2.97 -35.97 -13.17
N ILE A 54 -2.15 -37.01 -13.00
CA ILE A 54 -1.90 -38.02 -14.04
C ILE A 54 -3.17 -38.82 -14.31
N VAL A 55 -3.88 -39.28 -13.28
CA VAL A 55 -5.17 -40.00 -13.44
C VAL A 55 -6.20 -39.11 -14.14
N LEU A 56 -6.32 -37.85 -13.73
CA LEU A 56 -7.23 -36.90 -14.34
C LEU A 56 -6.88 -36.66 -15.82
N ALA A 57 -5.59 -36.47 -16.12
CA ALA A 57 -5.12 -36.27 -17.49
C ALA A 57 -5.41 -37.49 -18.38
N ARG A 58 -5.24 -38.71 -17.86
CA ARG A 58 -5.59 -39.97 -18.56
C ARG A 58 -7.09 -40.05 -18.84
N LYS A 59 -7.95 -39.75 -17.87
CA LYS A 59 -9.41 -39.74 -18.05
C LYS A 59 -9.87 -38.69 -19.06
N ILE A 60 -9.27 -37.50 -19.05
CA ILE A 60 -9.55 -36.47 -20.05
C ILE A 60 -9.12 -36.94 -21.45
N ALA A 61 -7.94 -37.56 -21.58
CA ALA A 61 -7.47 -38.11 -22.85
C ALA A 61 -8.35 -39.25 -23.39
N ALA A 62 -8.94 -40.05 -22.50
CA ALA A 62 -9.91 -41.09 -22.82
C ALA A 62 -11.33 -40.55 -23.09
N GLY A 63 -11.59 -39.26 -22.85
CA GLY A 63 -12.92 -38.66 -22.99
C GLY A 63 -13.91 -39.02 -21.87
N GLU A 64 -13.41 -39.56 -20.75
CA GLU A 64 -14.22 -39.99 -19.60
C GLU A 64 -14.52 -38.85 -18.62
N GLU A 65 -13.74 -37.77 -18.66
CA GLU A 65 -13.86 -36.64 -17.76
C GLU A 65 -13.55 -35.32 -18.47
N THR A 66 -14.16 -34.23 -18.03
CA THR A 66 -13.82 -32.87 -18.47
C THR A 66 -13.44 -32.04 -17.25
N SER A 67 -12.35 -31.29 -17.33
CA SER A 67 -11.87 -30.49 -16.19
C SER A 67 -11.15 -29.24 -16.65
N GLU A 68 -11.44 -28.12 -15.98
CA GLU A 68 -10.70 -26.87 -16.13
C GLU A 68 -9.46 -26.80 -15.21
N TRP A 69 -9.17 -27.86 -14.43
CA TRP A 69 -8.09 -27.89 -13.44
C TRP A 69 -6.75 -27.40 -14.00
N PHE A 70 -6.29 -28.01 -15.08
CA PHE A 70 -4.99 -27.71 -15.69
C PHE A 70 -4.89 -26.26 -16.14
N LYS A 71 -5.93 -25.79 -16.85
CA LYS A 71 -6.00 -24.40 -17.35
C LYS A 71 -6.08 -23.39 -16.22
N ARG A 72 -6.88 -23.65 -15.18
CA ARG A 72 -7.08 -22.75 -14.03
C ARG A 72 -5.83 -22.61 -13.17
N HIS A 73 -5.00 -23.66 -13.12
CA HIS A 73 -3.83 -23.71 -12.25
C HIS A 73 -2.49 -23.63 -12.99
N GLY A 74 -2.51 -23.42 -14.31
CA GLY A 74 -1.28 -23.34 -15.12
C GLY A 74 -0.46 -24.61 -15.07
N SER A 75 -1.12 -25.76 -14.93
CA SER A 75 -0.51 -27.08 -14.83
C SER A 75 -0.50 -27.75 -16.21
N THR A 76 0.60 -28.42 -16.56
CA THR A 76 0.69 -29.16 -17.82
C THR A 76 0.15 -30.58 -17.61
N PRO A 77 -0.91 -31.01 -18.31
CA PRO A 77 -1.39 -32.39 -18.19
C PRO A 77 -0.37 -33.35 -18.79
N ILE A 78 -0.04 -34.41 -18.05
CA ILE A 78 0.79 -35.52 -18.53
C ILE A 78 0.10 -36.84 -18.26
N THR A 79 0.20 -37.78 -19.19
CA THR A 79 -0.38 -39.13 -19.07
C THR A 79 0.66 -40.19 -18.72
N GLU A 80 1.93 -39.91 -19.03
CA GLU A 80 3.07 -40.76 -18.76
C GLU A 80 3.84 -40.28 -17.52
N LEU A 81 4.43 -41.23 -16.80
CA LEU A 81 5.25 -40.89 -15.63
C LEU A 81 6.57 -40.24 -16.07
N PRO A 82 7.00 -39.13 -15.44
CA PRO A 82 8.22 -38.44 -15.84
C PRO A 82 9.49 -39.30 -15.80
N GLU A 83 10.31 -39.20 -16.85
CA GLU A 83 11.56 -39.97 -16.98
C GLU A 83 12.64 -39.58 -15.95
N HIS A 84 12.59 -38.33 -15.47
CA HIS A 84 13.57 -37.77 -14.53
C HIS A 84 13.40 -38.27 -13.09
N TRP A 85 12.30 -38.96 -12.79
CA TRP A 85 12.09 -39.57 -11.48
C TRP A 85 12.94 -40.83 -11.30
N SER A 86 13.31 -41.14 -10.06
CA SER A 86 13.96 -42.41 -9.74
C SER A 86 13.04 -43.59 -10.09
N PRO A 87 13.59 -44.78 -10.41
CA PRO A 87 12.78 -45.98 -10.63
C PRO A 87 11.87 -46.30 -9.45
N GLU A 88 12.35 -46.05 -8.23
CA GLU A 88 11.61 -46.25 -6.99
C GLU A 88 10.41 -45.31 -6.87
N TYR A 89 10.59 -44.01 -7.12
CA TYR A 89 9.48 -43.05 -7.06
C TYR A 89 8.45 -43.30 -8.18
N ARG A 90 8.89 -43.73 -9.37
CA ARG A 90 7.97 -44.17 -10.44
C ARG A 90 7.11 -45.34 -9.98
N ALA A 91 7.73 -46.40 -9.45
CA ALA A 91 7.00 -47.56 -8.93
C ALA A 91 6.03 -47.19 -7.80
N LEU A 92 6.41 -46.25 -6.94
CA LEU A 92 5.53 -45.71 -5.90
C LEU A 92 4.29 -45.05 -6.50
N VAL A 93 4.48 -44.13 -7.45
CA VAL A 93 3.38 -43.40 -8.07
C VAL A 93 2.49 -44.34 -8.90
N GLU A 94 3.03 -45.37 -9.54
CA GLU A 94 2.23 -46.42 -10.19
C GLU A 94 1.30 -47.12 -9.19
N LYS A 95 1.81 -47.49 -8.01
CA LYS A 95 0.98 -48.08 -6.96
C LYS A 95 -0.09 -47.12 -6.45
N ARG A 96 0.26 -45.84 -6.25
CA ARG A 96 -0.69 -44.78 -5.86
C ARG A 96 -1.85 -44.68 -6.87
N ILE A 97 -1.51 -44.63 -8.17
CA ILE A 97 -2.49 -44.60 -9.26
C ILE A 97 -3.38 -45.85 -9.23
N ALA A 98 -2.79 -47.04 -9.09
CA ALA A 98 -3.55 -48.29 -9.03
C ALA A 98 -4.52 -48.33 -7.83
N VAL A 99 -4.11 -47.84 -6.66
CA VAL A 99 -4.98 -47.74 -5.47
C VAL A 99 -6.12 -46.76 -5.71
N MET A 100 -5.87 -45.62 -6.34
CA MET A 100 -6.91 -44.64 -6.67
C MET A 100 -7.96 -45.18 -7.66
N GLU A 101 -7.56 -46.05 -8.58
CA GLU A 101 -8.44 -46.67 -9.56
C GLU A 101 -9.24 -47.84 -8.96
N ALA A 102 -8.65 -48.59 -8.02
CA ALA A 102 -9.27 -49.76 -7.41
C ALA A 102 -10.15 -49.44 -6.18
N ASP A 103 -9.73 -48.49 -5.34
CA ASP A 103 -10.45 -48.12 -4.11
C ASP A 103 -11.29 -46.86 -4.33
N ARG A 104 -12.62 -47.01 -4.27
CA ARG A 104 -13.57 -45.92 -4.46
C ARG A 104 -13.42 -44.78 -3.44
N ASN A 105 -13.04 -45.07 -2.20
CA ASN A 105 -12.89 -44.05 -1.16
C ASN A 105 -11.62 -43.23 -1.40
N ILE A 106 -10.50 -43.88 -1.73
CA ILE A 106 -9.26 -43.18 -2.11
C ILE A 106 -9.47 -42.38 -3.40
N GLY A 107 -10.09 -42.98 -4.41
CA GLY A 107 -10.42 -42.28 -5.67
C GLY A 107 -11.37 -41.10 -5.49
N LEU A 108 -12.16 -41.05 -4.41
CA LEU A 108 -13.01 -39.89 -4.08
C LEU A 108 -12.19 -38.75 -3.48
N ILE A 109 -11.31 -39.03 -2.51
CA ILE A 109 -10.52 -37.99 -1.81
C ILE A 109 -9.33 -37.49 -2.64
N GLU A 110 -8.88 -38.26 -3.63
CA GLU A 110 -7.87 -37.83 -4.61
C GLU A 110 -8.47 -37.01 -5.76
N ARG A 111 -9.76 -36.64 -5.71
CA ARG A 111 -10.33 -35.75 -6.71
C ARG A 111 -9.80 -34.32 -6.59
N PRO A 112 -9.76 -33.56 -7.69
CA PRO A 112 -9.21 -32.20 -7.70
C PRO A 112 -9.83 -31.26 -6.64
N GLU A 113 -11.10 -31.45 -6.28
CA GLU A 113 -11.81 -30.62 -5.30
C GLU A 113 -11.23 -30.73 -3.88
N TYR A 114 -10.62 -31.88 -3.56
CA TYR A 114 -10.08 -32.19 -2.24
C TYR A 114 -8.56 -32.00 -2.15
N LYS A 115 -7.90 -31.73 -3.29
CA LYS A 115 -6.45 -31.53 -3.35
C LYS A 115 -6.08 -30.06 -3.26
N ARG A 116 -4.91 -29.79 -2.67
CA ARG A 116 -4.35 -28.44 -2.61
C ARG A 116 -4.06 -27.92 -4.03
N ARG A 117 -4.58 -26.73 -4.34
CA ARG A 117 -4.50 -26.11 -5.68
C ARG A 117 -3.17 -25.46 -6.02
N TRP A 118 -2.38 -25.09 -5.00
CA TRP A 118 -1.09 -24.40 -5.15
C TRP A 118 -1.16 -23.10 -6.00
N ALA A 119 -2.32 -22.44 -6.04
CA ALA A 119 -2.50 -21.20 -6.77
C ALA A 119 -1.58 -20.11 -6.20
N THR A 120 -0.94 -19.36 -7.10
CA THR A 120 -0.08 -18.22 -6.80
C THR A 120 -0.30 -17.16 -7.86
N GLU A 121 0.08 -15.92 -7.54
CA GLU A 121 0.06 -14.80 -8.48
C GLU A 121 1.17 -14.87 -9.53
N GLY A 122 2.11 -15.82 -9.37
CA GLY A 122 3.23 -16.05 -10.27
C GLY A 122 4.50 -15.31 -9.83
N TRP A 123 5.65 -15.82 -10.26
CA TRP A 123 6.96 -15.25 -9.90
C TRP A 123 7.05 -13.77 -10.26
N ASP A 124 6.66 -13.41 -11.48
CA ASP A 124 6.85 -12.04 -11.99
C ASP A 124 6.05 -11.02 -11.15
N LYS A 125 4.83 -11.35 -10.72
CA LYS A 125 4.03 -10.48 -9.85
C LYS A 125 4.57 -10.40 -8.42
N LEU A 126 5.07 -11.52 -7.88
CA LEU A 126 5.72 -11.54 -6.57
C LEU A 126 7.00 -10.70 -6.59
N GLN A 127 7.80 -10.81 -7.65
CA GLN A 127 9.01 -10.01 -7.85
C GLN A 127 8.66 -8.53 -8.00
N ASP A 128 7.70 -8.17 -8.86
CA ASP A 128 7.25 -6.77 -9.02
C ASP A 128 6.80 -6.17 -7.69
N THR A 129 5.98 -6.90 -6.92
CA THR A 129 5.49 -6.45 -5.60
C THR A 129 6.64 -6.29 -4.61
N ALA A 130 7.53 -7.28 -4.49
CA ALA A 130 8.64 -7.24 -3.54
C ALA A 130 9.62 -6.10 -3.85
N LEU A 131 9.96 -5.88 -5.13
CA LEU A 131 10.84 -4.79 -5.53
C LEU A 131 10.17 -3.43 -5.31
N ARG A 132 8.89 -3.30 -5.66
CA ARG A 132 8.10 -2.09 -5.43
C ARG A 132 8.06 -1.72 -3.96
N ASP A 133 7.74 -2.68 -3.09
CA ASP A 133 7.61 -2.45 -1.66
C ASP A 133 8.97 -2.11 -1.04
N TRP A 134 10.05 -2.79 -1.44
CA TRP A 134 11.40 -2.45 -1.00
C TRP A 134 11.82 -1.03 -1.43
N LEU A 135 11.55 -0.64 -2.69
CA LEU A 135 11.87 0.71 -3.19
C LEU A 135 11.07 1.76 -2.42
N LEU A 136 9.79 1.50 -2.20
CA LEU A 136 8.93 2.32 -1.38
C LEU A 136 9.49 2.46 0.04
N ASP A 137 9.89 1.37 0.70
CA ASP A 137 10.47 1.40 2.06
C ASP A 137 11.73 2.26 2.12
N ARG A 138 12.57 2.19 1.08
CA ARG A 138 13.74 3.06 0.97
C ARG A 138 13.37 4.54 0.79
N LEU A 139 12.30 4.86 0.05
CA LEU A 139 11.81 6.24 -0.09
C LEU A 139 11.29 6.85 1.24
N GLU A 140 10.90 6.04 2.22
CA GLU A 140 10.45 6.51 3.55
C GLU A 140 11.60 6.71 4.55
N ALA A 141 12.85 6.46 4.14
CA ALA A 141 13.97 6.55 5.05
C ALA A 141 14.08 7.97 5.65
N ARG A 142 14.12 8.04 6.99
CA ARG A 142 13.96 9.28 7.77
C ARG A 142 14.98 10.35 7.38
N GLU A 143 16.19 9.95 6.98
CA GLU A 143 17.27 10.83 6.54
C GLU A 143 16.89 11.75 5.37
N PHE A 144 15.95 11.37 4.52
CA PHE A 144 15.47 12.23 3.44
C PHE A 144 14.55 13.33 3.97
N TRP A 145 13.74 13.01 4.97
CA TRP A 145 12.61 13.83 5.39
C TRP A 145 12.92 14.81 6.52
N PHE A 146 14.17 14.85 6.97
CA PHE A 146 14.63 15.81 7.96
C PHE A 146 15.98 16.41 7.55
N ALA A 147 16.21 17.66 7.93
CA ALA A 147 17.49 18.37 7.78
C ALA A 147 17.89 19.00 9.12
N ASP A 148 19.17 18.97 9.45
CA ASP A 148 19.71 19.70 10.60
C ASP A 148 19.82 21.19 10.24
N VAL A 149 19.10 22.03 10.97
CA VAL A 149 19.16 23.49 10.86
C VAL A 149 19.46 24.03 12.25
N ASP A 150 20.66 24.59 12.41
CA ASP A 150 21.18 25.14 13.67
C ASP A 150 21.09 24.17 14.86
N GLY A 151 21.31 22.87 14.63
CA GLY A 151 21.28 21.83 15.66
C GLY A 151 19.88 21.28 15.95
N MET A 152 18.87 21.67 15.17
CA MET A 152 17.50 21.16 15.27
C MET A 152 17.11 20.41 14.00
N MET A 153 16.57 19.20 14.18
CA MET A 153 16.03 18.43 13.05
C MET A 153 14.69 19.02 12.60
N GLN A 154 14.66 19.57 11.39
CA GLN A 154 13.47 20.15 10.79
C GLN A 154 12.94 19.28 9.65
N PRO A 155 11.61 19.14 9.50
CA PRO A 155 11.00 18.38 8.42
C PRO A 155 11.28 19.05 7.06
N ARG A 156 11.58 18.24 6.05
CA ARG A 156 11.98 18.69 4.70
C ARG A 156 11.06 18.11 3.63
N LEU A 157 10.63 18.98 2.71
CA LEU A 157 9.86 18.63 1.52
C LEU A 157 10.78 18.35 0.33
N TRP A 158 10.31 17.52 -0.59
CA TRP A 158 11.01 17.19 -1.83
C TRP A 158 10.07 17.24 -3.01
N THR A 159 10.55 17.72 -4.15
CA THR A 159 9.92 17.35 -5.42
C THR A 159 10.35 15.92 -5.78
N THR A 160 9.47 15.14 -6.43
CA THR A 160 9.83 13.75 -6.79
C THR A 160 11.06 13.69 -7.70
N GLY A 161 11.30 14.73 -8.52
CA GLY A 161 12.52 14.84 -9.32
C GLY A 161 13.78 15.00 -8.47
N ARG A 162 13.80 15.96 -7.53
CA ARG A 162 14.96 16.17 -6.65
C ARG A 162 15.20 14.99 -5.71
N LEU A 163 14.14 14.33 -5.25
CA LEU A 163 14.30 13.10 -4.46
C LEU A 163 14.96 11.99 -5.28
N ALA A 164 14.64 11.88 -6.58
CA ALA A 164 15.31 10.93 -7.47
C ALA A 164 16.79 11.30 -7.69
N ASP A 165 17.13 12.58 -7.80
CA ASP A 165 18.52 13.04 -7.90
C ASP A 165 19.33 12.66 -6.65
N GLU A 166 18.75 12.83 -5.46
CA GLU A 166 19.37 12.40 -4.20
C GLU A 166 19.59 10.88 -4.16
N LEU A 167 18.58 10.10 -4.57
CA LEU A 167 18.63 8.65 -4.61
C LEU A 167 19.57 8.08 -5.69
N ALA A 168 19.96 8.88 -6.68
CA ALA A 168 20.94 8.47 -7.68
C ALA A 168 22.31 8.14 -7.05
N GLY A 169 22.59 8.65 -5.84
CA GLY A 169 23.77 8.29 -5.05
C GLY A 169 23.67 6.95 -4.31
N ASP A 170 22.47 6.36 -4.20
CA ASP A 170 22.24 5.08 -3.53
C ASP A 170 22.34 3.92 -4.55
N ALA A 171 23.49 3.24 -4.53
CA ALA A 171 23.79 2.15 -5.46
C ALA A 171 22.80 0.98 -5.36
N ASP A 172 22.28 0.68 -4.16
CA ASP A 172 21.31 -0.39 -3.98
C ASP A 172 19.96 0.04 -4.55
N PHE A 173 19.52 1.28 -4.30
CA PHE A 173 18.28 1.81 -4.85
C PHE A 173 18.28 1.78 -6.38
N VAL A 174 19.35 2.29 -7.00
CA VAL A 174 19.52 2.28 -8.46
C VAL A 174 19.51 0.86 -9.02
N SER A 175 20.21 -0.07 -8.38
CA SER A 175 20.27 -1.47 -8.82
C SER A 175 18.90 -2.16 -8.75
N VAL A 176 18.15 -1.93 -7.67
CA VAL A 176 16.80 -2.50 -7.51
C VAL A 176 15.81 -1.84 -8.47
N ALA A 177 15.92 -0.52 -8.69
CA ALA A 177 15.09 0.21 -9.65
C ALA A 177 15.28 -0.32 -11.08
N GLU A 178 16.51 -0.64 -11.48
CA GLU A 178 16.80 -1.22 -12.80
C GLU A 178 16.20 -2.62 -12.96
N ILE A 179 16.13 -3.43 -11.89
CA ILE A 179 15.43 -4.73 -11.95
C ILE A 179 13.92 -4.51 -12.02
N TYR A 180 13.39 -3.55 -11.27
CA TYR A 180 11.97 -3.24 -11.20
C TYR A 180 11.45 -2.68 -12.53
N ARG A 181 12.14 -1.70 -13.12
CA ARG A 181 11.77 -1.02 -14.37
C ARG A 181 13.02 -0.83 -15.25
N PRO A 182 13.46 -1.88 -15.98
CA PRO A 182 14.70 -1.84 -16.75
C PRO A 182 14.75 -0.73 -17.80
N GLY A 183 15.81 0.06 -17.79
CA GLY A 183 16.05 1.16 -18.73
C GLY A 183 15.09 2.36 -18.58
N GLU A 184 14.28 2.39 -17.53
CA GLU A 184 13.43 3.54 -17.21
C GLU A 184 14.24 4.60 -16.45
N ASP A 185 13.99 5.87 -16.77
CA ASP A 185 14.61 7.01 -16.08
C ASP A 185 14.23 7.02 -14.59
N LEU A 186 15.22 7.21 -13.69
CA LEU A 186 15.02 7.10 -12.24
C LEU A 186 13.95 8.06 -11.72
N ALA A 187 13.88 9.28 -12.26
CA ALA A 187 12.86 10.25 -11.85
C ALA A 187 11.44 9.77 -12.23
N LYS A 188 11.28 9.08 -13.36
CA LYS A 188 10.01 8.43 -13.71
C LYS A 188 9.67 7.26 -12.79
N VAL A 189 10.67 6.46 -12.41
CA VAL A 189 10.47 5.36 -11.46
C VAL A 189 9.97 5.91 -10.11
N VAL A 190 10.65 6.92 -9.55
CA VAL A 190 10.26 7.55 -8.29
C VAL A 190 8.87 8.18 -8.40
N ALA A 191 8.58 8.94 -9.46
CA ALA A 191 7.25 9.51 -9.68
C ALA A 191 6.15 8.43 -9.78
N GLY A 192 6.43 7.32 -10.48
CA GLY A 192 5.51 6.19 -10.62
C GLY A 192 5.24 5.44 -9.31
N LEU A 193 6.27 5.30 -8.45
CA LEU A 193 6.13 4.75 -7.10
C LEU A 193 5.22 5.65 -6.23
N VAL A 194 5.43 6.96 -6.29
CA VAL A 194 4.71 7.94 -5.46
C VAL A 194 3.25 8.14 -5.88
N GLU A 195 2.90 8.10 -7.18
CA GLU A 195 1.58 8.48 -7.73
C GLU A 195 0.36 7.86 -7.02
N ASN A 196 0.50 6.64 -6.49
CA ASN A 196 -0.59 5.94 -5.78
C ASN A 196 -0.38 5.83 -4.26
N GLU A 197 0.74 6.34 -3.74
CA GLU A 197 1.14 6.24 -2.34
C GLU A 197 1.11 7.61 -1.63
N HIS A 198 0.55 8.63 -2.30
CA HIS A 198 0.40 9.97 -1.76
C HIS A 198 -1.07 10.39 -1.60
N VAL A 199 -1.33 11.22 -0.59
CA VAL A 199 -2.61 11.91 -0.41
C VAL A 199 -2.37 13.41 -0.21
N PRO A 200 -3.17 14.32 -0.82
CA PRO A 200 -3.00 15.75 -0.64
C PRO A 200 -3.19 16.24 0.80
N PHE A 201 -2.35 17.18 1.22
CA PHE A 201 -2.40 17.78 2.56
C PHE A 201 -3.78 18.38 2.88
N LEU A 202 -4.35 19.15 1.94
CA LEU A 202 -5.59 19.91 2.12
C LEU A 202 -6.85 19.09 1.80
N ALA A 203 -7.91 19.18 2.62
CA ALA A 203 -9.18 18.48 2.40
C ALA A 203 -9.76 18.72 1.01
N ALA A 204 -9.76 19.99 0.59
CA ALA A 204 -10.34 20.43 -0.67
C ALA A 204 -9.68 19.78 -1.90
N LEU A 205 -8.43 19.30 -1.75
CA LEU A 205 -7.68 18.55 -2.76
C LEU A 205 -7.89 17.03 -2.69
N ARG A 206 -8.35 16.51 -1.54
CA ARG A 206 -8.68 15.09 -1.34
C ARG A 206 -10.10 14.75 -1.74
N TYR A 207 -11.05 15.55 -1.27
CA TYR A 207 -12.49 15.27 -1.33
C TYR A 207 -13.21 16.10 -2.38
N LYS A 208 -14.31 15.55 -2.88
CA LYS A 208 -15.39 16.29 -3.54
C LYS A 208 -16.29 16.91 -2.47
N ASP A 209 -17.27 17.72 -2.88
CA ASP A 209 -18.18 18.39 -1.94
C ASP A 209 -18.91 17.41 -1.02
N SER A 210 -19.29 16.22 -1.50
CA SER A 210 -19.91 15.19 -0.66
C SER A 210 -18.97 14.66 0.43
N GLY A 211 -17.68 14.55 0.14
CA GLY A 211 -16.68 14.17 1.15
C GLY A 211 -16.35 15.31 2.11
N LEU A 212 -16.37 16.57 1.65
CA LEU A 212 -16.17 17.73 2.52
C LEU A 212 -17.32 17.90 3.52
N ALA A 213 -18.57 17.65 3.09
CA ALA A 213 -19.71 17.63 4.00
C ALA A 213 -19.55 16.57 5.09
N LYS A 214 -19.15 15.34 4.71
CA LYS A 214 -18.85 14.29 5.70
C LYS A 214 -17.70 14.68 6.61
N ARG A 215 -16.65 15.30 6.09
CA ARG A 215 -15.53 15.76 6.91
C ARG A 215 -15.97 16.77 7.97
N ALA A 216 -16.85 17.70 7.62
CA ALA A 216 -17.42 18.63 8.60
C ALA A 216 -18.20 17.89 9.70
N ASP A 217 -19.01 16.87 9.35
CA ASP A 217 -19.71 16.05 10.35
C ASP A 217 -18.72 15.29 11.27
N TRP A 218 -17.60 14.82 10.71
CA TRP A 218 -16.54 14.15 11.49
C TRP A 218 -15.80 15.13 12.41
N GLU A 219 -15.48 16.33 11.92
CA GLU A 219 -14.82 17.37 12.70
C GLU A 219 -15.70 17.83 13.89
N ASP A 220 -17.01 17.98 13.67
CA ASP A 220 -17.98 18.27 14.73
C ASP A 220 -18.05 17.15 15.79
N VAL A 221 -18.05 15.89 15.35
CA VAL A 221 -17.97 14.73 16.27
C VAL A 221 -16.67 14.76 17.08
N TRP A 222 -15.53 15.06 16.47
CA TRP A 222 -14.25 15.17 17.19
C TRP A 222 -14.24 16.31 18.20
N ASP A 223 -14.85 17.45 17.89
CA ASP A 223 -15.00 18.56 18.82
C ASP A 223 -15.87 18.18 20.02
N GLN A 224 -16.96 17.45 19.81
CA GLN A 224 -17.79 16.93 20.90
C GLN A 224 -17.04 15.90 21.76
N GLN A 225 -16.23 15.03 21.16
CA GLN A 225 -15.37 14.08 21.89
C GLN A 225 -14.31 14.80 22.72
N ARG A 226 -13.69 15.85 22.18
CA ARG A 226 -12.78 16.70 22.95
C ARG A 226 -13.47 17.37 24.14
N ALA A 227 -14.72 17.81 23.97
CA ALA A 227 -15.51 18.37 25.06
C ALA A 227 -15.89 17.32 26.11
N GLU A 228 -16.17 16.09 25.70
CA GLU A 228 -16.34 14.94 26.62
C GLU A 228 -15.06 14.71 27.44
N ASP A 229 -13.89 14.62 26.78
CA ASP A 229 -12.61 14.35 27.43
C ASP A 229 -12.18 15.46 28.40
N ALA A 230 -12.56 16.71 28.12
CA ALA A 230 -12.26 17.86 28.98
C ALA A 230 -13.21 17.98 30.19
N GLU A 231 -14.34 17.28 30.19
CA GLU A 231 -15.32 17.34 31.27
C GLU A 231 -14.85 16.53 32.50
N THR A 232 -14.91 17.18 33.66
CA THR A 232 -14.43 16.60 34.93
C THR A 232 -15.54 15.89 35.71
N ASP A 233 -16.81 16.21 35.47
CA ASP A 233 -17.95 15.50 36.04
C ASP A 233 -18.29 14.24 35.21
N PRO A 234 -18.16 13.02 35.77
CA PRO A 234 -18.44 11.78 35.06
C PRO A 234 -19.85 11.67 34.48
N GLU A 235 -20.87 12.23 35.15
CA GLU A 235 -22.25 12.18 34.66
C GLU A 235 -22.52 13.21 33.57
N ALA A 236 -21.80 14.35 33.57
CA ALA A 236 -21.81 15.29 32.46
C ALA A 236 -21.08 14.72 31.24
N ALA A 237 -19.87 14.17 31.41
CA ALA A 237 -19.11 13.52 30.35
C ALA A 237 -19.91 12.39 29.67
N LYS A 238 -20.55 11.54 30.48
CA LYS A 238 -21.45 10.48 29.98
C LYS A 238 -22.62 11.03 29.16
N ARG A 239 -23.24 12.14 29.57
CA ARG A 239 -24.32 12.78 28.81
C ARG A 239 -23.85 13.34 27.47
N ILE A 240 -22.63 13.90 27.42
CA ILE A 240 -22.02 14.35 26.17
C ILE A 240 -21.83 13.13 25.27
N ARG A 241 -21.11 12.11 25.73
CA ARG A 241 -20.84 10.87 24.99
C ARG A 241 -22.08 10.23 24.38
N ASP A 242 -23.13 10.08 25.18
CA ASP A 242 -24.36 9.41 24.76
C ASP A 242 -25.15 10.25 23.72
N ALA A 243 -24.84 11.55 23.58
CA ALA A 243 -25.42 12.45 22.57
C ALA A 243 -24.61 12.52 21.26
N ILE A 244 -23.34 12.08 21.25
CA ILE A 244 -22.46 12.15 20.08
C ILE A 244 -22.99 11.21 18.98
N PRO A 245 -23.32 11.73 17.78
CA PRO A 245 -23.82 10.90 16.69
C PRO A 245 -22.68 10.06 16.08
N VAL A 246 -23.04 8.92 15.49
CA VAL A 246 -22.10 8.14 14.68
C VAL A 246 -21.87 8.88 13.34
N PRO A 247 -20.64 9.28 13.01
CA PRO A 247 -20.38 10.05 11.79
C PRO A 247 -20.58 9.18 10.52
N PRO A 248 -20.91 9.80 9.38
CA PRO A 248 -21.18 9.07 8.15
C PRO A 248 -19.92 8.41 7.59
N LYS A 249 -20.07 7.22 7.00
CA LYS A 249 -18.96 6.52 6.32
C LYS A 249 -18.68 7.14 4.94
N TYR A 250 -17.41 7.21 4.60
CA TYR A 250 -16.98 7.59 3.26
C TYR A 250 -17.17 6.45 2.24
N ALA A 251 -17.26 6.82 0.97
CA ALA A 251 -17.23 5.95 -0.19
C ALA A 251 -16.29 6.52 -1.26
N GLN A 252 -15.92 5.71 -2.26
CA GLN A 252 -15.06 6.15 -3.36
C GLN A 252 -15.58 7.42 -4.07
N ALA A 253 -16.91 7.59 -4.14
CA ALA A 253 -17.53 8.75 -4.78
C ALA A 253 -17.18 10.09 -4.10
N ASP A 254 -16.84 10.07 -2.81
CA ASP A 254 -16.49 11.24 -2.00
C ASP A 254 -15.06 11.74 -2.25
N PHE A 255 -14.19 10.92 -2.84
CA PHE A 255 -12.80 11.25 -3.11
C PHE A 255 -12.60 11.73 -4.55
N ARG A 256 -11.60 12.58 -4.75
CA ARG A 256 -11.21 13.06 -6.08
C ARG A 256 -10.49 12.00 -6.92
N LYS A 257 -9.63 11.18 -6.31
CA LYS A 257 -8.95 10.05 -6.96
C LYS A 257 -9.28 8.71 -6.30
N PRO A 258 -9.37 7.60 -7.06
CA PRO A 258 -9.49 6.25 -6.49
C PRO A 258 -8.31 5.84 -5.59
N SER A 259 -7.10 6.34 -5.84
CA SER A 259 -5.93 6.09 -4.99
C SER A 259 -6.11 6.67 -3.58
N TYR A 260 -6.65 7.89 -3.47
CA TYR A 260 -6.94 8.52 -2.18
C TYR A 260 -7.96 7.70 -1.38
N TRP A 261 -9.02 7.22 -2.04
CA TRP A 261 -9.98 6.31 -1.41
C TRP A 261 -9.34 5.01 -0.94
N ARG A 262 -8.42 4.44 -1.73
CA ARG A 262 -7.72 3.20 -1.37
C ARG A 262 -6.84 3.38 -0.13
N ALA A 263 -6.16 4.52 -0.03
CA ALA A 263 -5.34 4.87 1.13
C ALA A 263 -6.22 5.13 2.38
N ARG A 264 -7.34 5.83 2.24
CA ARG A 264 -8.12 6.35 3.39
C ARG A 264 -9.28 5.47 3.84
N GLY A 265 -9.96 4.81 2.91
CA GLY A 265 -11.07 3.89 3.19
C GLY A 265 -12.29 4.55 3.85
N LYS A 266 -13.19 3.70 4.39
CA LYS A 266 -14.53 4.11 4.88
C LYS A 266 -14.52 5.07 6.07
N LEU A 267 -13.42 5.10 6.82
CA LEU A 267 -13.26 5.89 8.05
C LEU A 267 -12.20 7.00 7.87
N ASP A 268 -11.72 7.21 6.65
CA ASP A 268 -10.73 8.23 6.33
C ASP A 268 -9.38 8.14 7.08
N VAL A 269 -9.04 6.94 7.56
CA VAL A 269 -7.80 6.68 8.32
C VAL A 269 -6.59 6.86 7.40
N PRO A 270 -5.61 7.73 7.72
CA PRO A 270 -4.38 7.87 6.93
C PRO A 270 -3.61 6.55 6.82
N LYS A 271 -3.28 6.15 5.59
CA LYS A 271 -2.43 4.96 5.30
C LYS A 271 -1.51 5.17 4.09
N GLU A 272 -1.50 6.38 3.55
CA GLU A 272 -0.53 6.79 2.55
C GLU A 272 0.86 6.93 3.17
N ARG A 273 1.88 6.89 2.32
CA ARG A 273 3.30 6.97 2.71
C ARG A 273 3.82 8.40 2.55
N PHE A 274 3.20 9.17 1.66
CA PHE A 274 3.58 10.55 1.38
C PHE A 274 2.40 11.52 1.45
N ILE A 275 2.69 12.74 1.89
CA ILE A 275 1.76 13.87 1.80
C ILE A 275 2.14 14.69 0.58
N SER A 276 1.20 14.95 -0.33
CA SER A 276 1.51 15.77 -1.51
C SER A 276 1.02 17.21 -1.36
N TYR A 277 1.74 18.13 -1.99
CA TYR A 277 1.44 19.56 -2.03
C TYR A 277 1.30 20.08 -3.47
N PRO A 278 0.31 19.59 -4.26
CA PRO A 278 0.20 19.92 -5.68
C PRO A 278 0.18 21.41 -6.04
N PRO A 279 -0.53 22.31 -5.31
CA PRO A 279 -0.53 23.74 -5.66
C PRO A 279 0.71 24.48 -5.14
N ALA A 280 1.61 23.82 -4.41
CA ALA A 280 2.72 24.45 -3.70
C ALA A 280 4.11 24.08 -4.26
N GLY A 281 4.16 23.38 -5.40
CA GLY A 281 5.41 23.09 -6.10
C GLY A 281 6.11 24.38 -6.59
N PRO A 282 7.45 24.39 -6.67
CA PRO A 282 8.18 25.55 -7.15
C PRO A 282 8.00 25.73 -8.67
N ASP A 283 8.09 26.96 -9.17
CA ASP A 283 7.79 27.27 -10.58
C ASP A 283 8.78 26.66 -11.58
N ASN A 284 9.99 26.33 -11.13
CA ASN A 284 11.07 25.78 -11.95
C ASN A 284 11.14 24.24 -11.96
N ASP A 285 10.29 23.55 -11.19
CA ASP A 285 10.23 22.09 -11.15
C ASP A 285 8.77 21.62 -11.27
N PRO A 286 8.37 21.03 -12.41
CA PRO A 286 6.99 20.60 -12.63
C PRO A 286 6.64 19.29 -11.90
N THR A 287 7.60 18.66 -11.21
CA THR A 287 7.38 17.39 -10.52
C THR A 287 6.67 17.59 -9.18
N LEU A 288 6.03 16.53 -8.68
CA LEU A 288 5.13 16.63 -7.53
C LEU A 288 5.92 16.95 -6.26
N LEU A 289 5.57 18.05 -5.57
CA LEU A 289 6.07 18.34 -4.22
C LEU A 289 5.41 17.40 -3.21
N ILE A 290 6.23 16.72 -2.42
CA ILE A 290 5.83 15.74 -1.41
C ILE A 290 6.57 15.95 -0.09
N GLY A 291 5.95 15.48 0.99
CA GLY A 291 6.51 15.29 2.31
C GLY A 291 6.21 13.89 2.82
N TRP A 292 6.69 13.57 4.01
CA TRP A 292 6.53 12.24 4.59
C TRP A 292 5.25 12.15 5.42
N ALA A 293 4.49 11.06 5.25
CA ALA A 293 3.30 10.82 6.07
C ALA A 293 3.63 10.41 7.51
N GLY A 294 4.88 10.02 7.80
CA GLY A 294 5.34 9.68 9.15
C GLY A 294 5.60 10.88 10.07
N TRP A 295 5.42 12.12 9.59
CA TRP A 295 5.52 13.31 10.42
C TRP A 295 4.38 13.43 11.44
N ASP A 296 4.72 13.86 12.66
CA ASP A 296 3.71 14.29 13.63
C ASP A 296 3.04 15.61 13.20
N HIS A 297 1.98 16.02 13.91
CA HIS A 297 1.22 17.21 13.53
C HIS A 297 2.03 18.50 13.66
N ARG A 298 2.95 18.57 14.64
CA ARG A 298 3.88 19.71 14.78
C ARG A 298 4.82 19.78 13.59
N GLU A 299 5.41 18.65 13.18
CA GLU A 299 6.31 18.56 12.03
C GLU A 299 5.57 18.91 10.72
N GLN A 300 4.32 18.49 10.55
CA GLN A 300 3.51 18.92 9.39
C GLN A 300 3.24 20.43 9.40
N ALA A 301 2.93 21.01 10.57
CA ALA A 301 2.76 22.45 10.71
C ALA A 301 4.06 23.21 10.41
N GLN A 302 5.19 22.72 10.89
CA GLN A 302 6.51 23.27 10.60
C GLN A 302 6.83 23.24 9.10
N ALA A 303 6.62 22.09 8.43
CA ALA A 303 6.85 21.95 7.00
C ALA A 303 6.00 22.93 6.19
N LEU A 304 4.74 23.14 6.58
CA LEU A 304 3.85 24.12 5.96
C LEU A 304 4.29 25.57 6.23
N ALA A 305 4.69 25.90 7.46
CA ALA A 305 5.18 27.23 7.81
C ALA A 305 6.46 27.58 7.04
N THR A 306 7.43 26.68 7.00
CA THR A 306 8.66 26.84 6.20
C THR A 306 8.33 27.00 4.73
N LEU A 307 7.44 26.17 4.18
CA LEU A 307 7.00 26.28 2.79
C LEU A 307 6.34 27.63 2.50
N ILE A 308 5.51 28.15 3.41
CA ILE A 308 4.89 29.48 3.26
C ILE A 308 5.95 30.57 3.20
N VAL A 309 6.94 30.55 4.10
CA VAL A 309 8.05 31.52 4.12
C VAL A 309 8.86 31.44 2.84
N GLU A 310 9.23 30.24 2.39
CA GLU A 310 9.95 30.03 1.14
C GLU A 310 9.17 30.59 -0.07
N ARG A 311 7.87 30.27 -0.19
CA ARG A 311 7.04 30.77 -1.30
C ARG A 311 6.85 32.28 -1.26
N GLN A 312 6.74 32.86 -0.07
CA GLN A 312 6.57 34.30 0.07
C GLN A 312 7.87 35.06 -0.21
N ASP A 313 8.97 34.67 0.45
CA ASP A 313 10.18 35.48 0.53
C ASP A 313 11.15 35.19 -0.63
N ASN A 314 11.22 33.94 -1.10
CA ASN A 314 12.10 33.56 -2.20
C ASN A 314 11.40 33.59 -3.55
N ASP A 315 10.17 33.08 -3.63
CA ASP A 315 9.43 32.95 -4.90
C ASP A 315 8.46 34.12 -5.16
N GLY A 316 8.24 35.00 -4.19
CA GLY A 316 7.40 36.20 -4.34
C GLY A 316 5.92 35.89 -4.57
N TRP A 317 5.41 34.79 -4.02
CA TRP A 317 4.02 34.38 -4.20
C TRP A 317 3.04 35.35 -3.53
N ASP A 318 1.92 35.59 -4.22
CA ASP A 318 0.85 36.44 -3.73
C ASP A 318 -0.14 35.69 -2.81
N ALA A 319 -1.10 36.44 -2.26
CA ALA A 319 -2.12 35.91 -1.38
C ALA A 319 -2.93 34.76 -2.02
N GLU A 320 -3.23 34.82 -3.32
CA GLU A 320 -4.00 33.79 -4.01
C GLU A 320 -3.27 32.45 -4.02
N ARG A 321 -1.97 32.47 -4.35
CA ARG A 321 -1.12 31.27 -4.37
C ARG A 321 -0.79 30.73 -2.97
N LEU A 322 -0.68 31.61 -1.97
CA LEU A 322 -0.42 31.21 -0.57
C LEU A 322 -1.66 30.66 0.15
N THR A 323 -2.87 31.08 -0.26
CA THR A 323 -4.14 30.68 0.35
C THR A 323 -4.28 29.17 0.58
N PRO A 324 -4.04 28.26 -0.40
CA PRO A 324 -4.17 26.82 -0.16
C PRO A 324 -3.17 26.28 0.87
N ILE A 325 -1.97 26.85 0.97
CA ILE A 325 -0.95 26.40 1.92
C ILE A 325 -1.34 26.83 3.34
N LEU A 326 -1.79 28.07 3.50
CA LEU A 326 -2.34 28.60 4.75
C LEU A 326 -3.59 27.84 5.21
N ALA A 327 -4.48 27.46 4.27
CA ALA A 327 -5.63 26.63 4.56
C ALA A 327 -5.21 25.25 5.10
N GLY A 328 -4.14 24.67 4.56
CA GLY A 328 -3.60 23.40 5.06
C GLY A 328 -3.00 23.54 6.46
N LEU A 329 -2.25 24.61 6.72
CA LEU A 329 -1.71 24.86 8.06
C LEU A 329 -2.85 24.96 9.07
N ARG A 330 -3.91 25.69 8.74
CA ARG A 330 -5.11 25.78 9.57
C ARG A 330 -5.78 24.43 9.81
N GLU A 331 -5.88 23.55 8.81
CA GLU A 331 -6.47 22.21 8.98
C GLU A 331 -5.66 21.32 9.93
N VAL A 332 -4.34 21.55 10.06
CA VAL A 332 -3.46 20.80 10.96
C VAL A 332 -3.53 21.35 12.39
N MET A 333 -3.77 22.65 12.58
CA MET A 333 -3.71 23.32 13.89
C MET A 333 -4.57 22.70 15.01
N PRO A 334 -5.81 22.21 14.80
CA PRO A 334 -6.56 21.55 15.88
C PRO A 334 -5.80 20.39 16.54
N TRP A 335 -5.05 19.63 15.74
CA TRP A 335 -4.22 18.53 16.24
C TRP A 335 -2.95 19.01 16.93
N VAL A 336 -2.36 20.11 16.44
CA VAL A 336 -1.21 20.76 17.11
C VAL A 336 -1.63 21.26 18.49
N ARG A 337 -2.78 21.93 18.62
CA ARG A 337 -3.32 22.36 19.93
C ARG A 337 -3.65 21.20 20.85
N GLN A 338 -4.10 20.08 20.29
CA GLN A 338 -4.46 18.91 21.10
C GLN A 338 -3.23 18.19 21.65
N TRP A 339 -2.15 18.06 20.86
CA TRP A 339 -1.03 17.18 21.19
C TRP A 339 0.31 17.90 21.43
N HIS A 340 0.41 19.18 21.09
CA HIS A 340 1.66 19.96 21.12
C HIS A 340 1.43 21.37 21.69
N ASN A 341 0.64 21.47 22.76
CA ASN A 341 0.31 22.72 23.46
C ASN A 341 1.11 22.93 24.76
N ASP A 342 2.00 22.00 25.10
CA ASP A 342 2.94 22.17 26.20
C ASP A 342 4.13 23.03 25.75
N VAL A 343 4.71 23.77 26.70
CA VAL A 343 5.92 24.58 26.46
C VAL A 343 7.06 23.66 26.06
N ASP A 344 7.69 23.98 24.92
CA ASP A 344 8.79 23.19 24.35
C ASP A 344 10.08 24.02 24.39
N PRO A 345 11.20 23.51 24.94
CA PRO A 345 12.47 24.25 25.01
C PRO A 345 13.04 24.69 23.65
N LEU A 346 12.59 24.09 22.55
CA LEU A 346 13.02 24.43 21.19
C LEU A 346 12.17 25.56 20.57
N TYR A 347 11.10 25.98 21.25
CA TYR A 347 10.15 26.99 20.79
C TYR A 347 10.06 28.13 21.81
N ASP A 348 9.68 29.33 21.34
CA ASP A 348 9.38 30.45 22.23
C ASP A 348 7.95 30.35 22.78
N GLY A 349 7.69 29.28 23.55
CA GLY A 349 6.36 28.91 24.04
C GLY A 349 5.99 27.48 23.66
N SER A 350 4.70 27.20 23.52
CA SER A 350 4.24 25.93 22.93
C SER A 350 4.27 25.99 21.39
N PRO A 351 4.52 24.87 20.69
CA PRO A 351 4.41 24.83 19.24
C PRO A 351 3.03 25.29 18.72
N ALA A 352 1.96 24.97 19.45
CA ALA A 352 0.61 25.44 19.13
C ALA A 352 0.50 26.97 19.10
N GLU A 353 0.98 27.66 20.15
CA GLU A 353 0.97 29.14 20.23
C GLU A 353 1.81 29.78 19.12
N VAL A 354 3.01 29.23 18.86
CA VAL A 354 3.92 29.73 17.83
C VAL A 354 3.27 29.67 16.44
N TYR A 355 2.69 28.52 16.06
CA TYR A 355 2.08 28.37 14.74
C TYR A 355 0.73 29.08 14.61
N ASP A 356 -0.04 29.24 15.70
CA ASP A 356 -1.25 30.08 15.69
C ASP A 356 -0.89 31.56 15.47
N ALA A 357 0.14 32.07 16.15
CA ALA A 357 0.63 33.43 15.96
C ALA A 357 1.13 33.65 14.53
N PHE A 358 1.93 32.72 13.99
CA PHE A 358 2.42 32.75 12.62
C PHE A 358 1.28 32.76 11.58
N LEU A 359 0.26 31.90 11.78
CA LEU A 359 -0.90 31.85 10.89
C LEU A 359 -1.68 33.17 10.93
N ALA A 360 -1.95 33.71 12.12
CA ALA A 360 -2.69 34.96 12.30
C ALA A 360 -1.95 36.17 11.68
N GLU A 361 -0.64 36.27 11.91
CA GLU A 361 0.20 37.32 11.33
C GLU A 361 0.21 37.27 9.80
N THR A 362 0.40 36.07 9.25
CA THR A 362 0.46 35.88 7.79
C THR A 362 -0.89 36.15 7.13
N MET A 363 -2.00 35.71 7.75
CA MET A 363 -3.34 36.05 7.28
C MET A 363 -3.59 37.57 7.32
N GLY A 364 -3.17 38.25 8.39
CA GLY A 364 -3.28 39.71 8.52
C GLY A 364 -2.50 40.45 7.43
N ARG A 365 -1.27 40.02 7.15
CA ARG A 365 -0.41 40.57 6.08
C ARG A 365 -1.07 40.48 4.70
N HIS A 366 -1.73 39.37 4.41
CA HIS A 366 -2.36 39.10 3.11
C HIS A 366 -3.85 39.45 3.05
N ALA A 367 -4.39 40.09 4.09
CA ALA A 367 -5.82 40.43 4.22
C ALA A 367 -6.76 39.22 4.01
N LEU A 368 -6.34 38.04 4.47
CA LEU A 368 -7.10 36.80 4.37
C LEU A 368 -7.95 36.57 5.63
N THR A 369 -9.12 35.98 5.46
CA THR A 369 -10.02 35.62 6.57
C THR A 369 -10.07 34.10 6.76
N ALA A 370 -10.54 33.68 7.93
CA ALA A 370 -10.82 32.28 8.20
C ALA A 370 -11.78 31.70 7.14
N ASP A 371 -12.85 32.41 6.82
CA ASP A 371 -13.83 31.95 5.82
C ASP A 371 -13.20 31.75 4.44
N THR A 372 -12.26 32.61 4.04
CA THR A 372 -11.50 32.44 2.79
C THR A 372 -10.71 31.13 2.79
N LEU A 373 -10.03 30.79 3.89
CA LEU A 373 -9.27 29.55 3.99
C LEU A 373 -10.18 28.32 3.98
N THR A 374 -11.27 28.32 4.76
CA THR A 374 -12.23 27.21 4.83
C THR A 374 -12.99 27.01 3.51
N GLY A 375 -13.32 28.12 2.85
CA GLY A 375 -14.06 28.14 1.59
C GLY A 375 -13.20 27.80 0.37
N TRP A 376 -11.87 27.75 0.50
CA TRP A 376 -10.98 27.55 -0.64
C TRP A 376 -11.28 26.22 -1.35
N ARG A 377 -11.33 26.26 -2.68
CA ARG A 377 -11.48 25.09 -3.55
C ARG A 377 -10.46 25.16 -4.68
N PRO A 378 -9.92 24.03 -5.14
CA PRO A 378 -9.06 24.04 -6.31
C PRO A 378 -9.82 24.56 -7.53
N PRO A 379 -9.15 25.28 -8.44
CA PRO A 379 -9.75 25.71 -9.69
C PRO A 379 -10.39 24.54 -10.43
N ALA A 380 -11.52 24.79 -11.10
CA ALA A 380 -12.15 23.78 -11.93
C ALA A 380 -11.16 23.31 -12.99
N ALA A 381 -11.00 21.99 -13.15
CA ALA A 381 -10.11 21.44 -14.16
C ALA A 381 -10.51 21.97 -15.54
N THR A 382 -9.69 22.84 -16.14
CA THR A 382 -9.85 23.24 -17.53
C THR A 382 -9.59 22.01 -18.39
N ARG A 383 -10.56 21.60 -19.22
CA ARG A 383 -10.38 20.51 -20.18
C ARG A 383 -9.29 20.90 -21.18
N GLY A 384 -8.04 20.56 -20.87
CA GLY A 384 -6.89 20.74 -21.75
C GLY A 384 -7.04 19.90 -23.02
N ARG A 385 -6.96 20.57 -24.17
CA ARG A 385 -6.99 20.01 -25.52
C ARG A 385 -5.81 19.03 -25.66
N ALA A 386 -6.08 17.74 -25.79
CA ALA A 386 -5.05 16.76 -26.13
C ALA A 386 -4.33 17.22 -27.40
N ALA A 387 -3.02 17.43 -27.31
CA ALA A 387 -2.19 17.68 -28.48
C ALA A 387 -2.34 16.48 -29.43
N ARG A 388 -2.87 16.72 -30.63
CA ARG A 388 -2.89 15.72 -31.69
C ARG A 388 -1.45 15.27 -31.94
N PRO A 389 -1.15 13.97 -31.99
CA PRO A 389 0.15 13.51 -32.43
C PRO A 389 0.38 14.02 -33.85
N ARG A 390 1.48 14.75 -34.06
CA ARG A 390 1.97 15.06 -35.40
C ARG A 390 2.33 13.73 -36.05
N ARG A 391 1.73 13.48 -37.22
CA ARG A 391 2.02 12.34 -38.10
C ARG A 391 3.41 12.46 -38.69
#